data_AF-A0A0H4BAK2-F1
#
_entry.id   AF-A0A0H4BAK2-F1
#
_cell.length_a   1.000
_cell.length_b   1.000
_cell.length_c   1.000
_cell.angle_alpha   90.00
_cell.angle_beta   90.00
_cell.angle_gamma   90.00
#
_symmetry.space_group_name_H-M   'P 1'
#
loop_
_entity.id
_entity.type
_entity.pdbx_description
1 polymer ?
#
loop_
_entity_poly.entity_id
_entity_poly.type
_entity_poly.pdbx_seq_one_letter_code
_entity_poly.pdbx_strand_id
1 'polypeptide(L)'
;MVNLVQANELTSRKIYKIFKSNNFNCQLNIFKASPPELATVWIHNGGMWWMIEGVWRNQNHESDQDEYEIDIQFKAQILFEDRNSCKLVINRISKLLLGAKTYLCGSKDFSRPVPLLIIHTIPLISDDEIEEQLIMNQFYQFKSAVCHSIGCEAKQEN
;
A
#
# COMPACT_ATOMS: atom_id res chain seq x y z
N MET A 1 14.16 -14.26 -29.18
CA MET A 1 13.01 -13.39 -28.81
C MET A 1 12.28 -14.16 -27.73
N VAL A 2 12.61 -13.91 -26.47
CA VAL A 2 11.95 -14.60 -25.36
C VAL A 2 10.55 -13.99 -25.29
N ASN A 3 9.54 -14.76 -25.70
CA ASN A 3 8.17 -14.49 -25.31
C ASN A 3 8.13 -14.66 -23.80
N LEU A 4 8.38 -13.57 -23.07
CA LEU A 4 8.03 -13.47 -21.66
C LEU A 4 6.52 -13.67 -21.62
N VAL A 5 6.11 -14.88 -21.26
CA VAL A 5 4.74 -15.19 -20.90
C VAL A 5 4.36 -14.14 -19.86
N GLN A 6 3.42 -13.25 -20.22
CA GLN A 6 2.81 -12.31 -19.29
C GLN A 6 2.08 -13.15 -18.24
N ALA A 7 2.80 -13.59 -17.22
CA ALA A 7 2.19 -13.98 -15.97
C ALA A 7 1.28 -12.83 -15.53
N ASN A 8 0.14 -13.16 -14.94
CA ASN A 8 -0.94 -12.25 -14.55
C ASN A 8 -0.51 -11.24 -13.47
N GLU A 9 0.44 -10.36 -13.78
CA GLU A 9 1.11 -9.47 -12.86
C GLU A 9 0.11 -8.47 -12.27
N LEU A 10 0.00 -8.47 -10.94
CA LEU A 10 -0.73 -7.43 -10.24
C LEU A 10 0.09 -6.14 -10.23
N THR A 11 -0.01 -5.42 -11.34
CA THR A 11 0.57 -4.09 -11.51
C THR A 11 -0.29 -3.03 -10.84
N SER A 12 0.30 -1.88 -10.54
CA SER A 12 -0.45 -0.69 -10.11
C SER A 12 -1.55 -0.30 -11.10
N ARG A 13 -1.45 -0.66 -12.39
CA ARG A 13 -2.54 -0.49 -13.37
C ARG A 13 -3.74 -1.38 -13.08
N LYS A 14 -3.53 -2.65 -12.73
CA LYS A 14 -4.61 -3.58 -12.37
C LYS A 14 -5.30 -3.15 -11.07
N ILE A 15 -4.50 -2.74 -10.07
CA ILE A 15 -5.00 -2.16 -8.82
C ILE A 15 -5.85 -0.91 -9.12
N TYR A 16 -5.36 0.01 -9.94
CA TYR A 16 -6.11 1.20 -10.34
C TYR A 16 -7.46 0.85 -10.98
N LYS A 17 -7.49 -0.12 -11.89
CA LYS A 17 -8.75 -0.57 -12.54
C LYS A 17 -9.76 -1.10 -11.52
N ILE A 18 -9.31 -1.89 -10.53
CA ILE A 18 -10.15 -2.40 -9.44
C ILE A 18 -10.78 -1.25 -8.64
N PHE A 19 -10.00 -0.26 -8.20
CA PHE A 19 -10.57 0.86 -7.46
C PHE A 19 -11.49 1.72 -8.34
N LYS A 20 -11.14 1.90 -9.61
CA LYS A 20 -11.95 2.67 -10.55
C LYS A 20 -13.29 2.00 -10.85
N SER A 21 -13.36 0.67 -10.98
CA SER A 21 -14.60 -0.08 -11.17
C SER A 21 -15.51 -0.02 -9.94
N ASN A 22 -14.93 0.08 -8.74
CA ASN A 22 -15.66 0.29 -7.48
C ASN A 22 -16.00 1.76 -7.19
N ASN A 23 -15.96 2.65 -8.19
CA ASN A 23 -16.30 4.07 -8.09
C ASN A 23 -15.44 4.89 -7.11
N PHE A 24 -14.23 4.45 -6.77
CA PHE A 24 -13.33 5.25 -5.96
C PHE A 24 -12.79 6.46 -6.73
N ASN A 25 -12.67 7.58 -6.02
CA ASN A 25 -11.83 8.68 -6.47
C ASN A 25 -10.36 8.25 -6.36
N CYS A 26 -9.78 7.82 -7.48
CA CYS A 26 -8.41 7.34 -7.52
C CYS A 26 -7.65 7.84 -8.75
N GLN A 27 -6.32 7.90 -8.64
CA GLN A 27 -5.39 8.35 -9.66
C GLN A 27 -4.24 7.34 -9.79
N LEU A 28 -3.87 7.03 -11.03
CA LEU A 28 -2.67 6.24 -11.34
C LEU A 28 -1.52 7.19 -11.66
N ASN A 29 -0.47 7.15 -10.85
CA ASN A 29 0.74 7.94 -11.04
C ASN A 29 1.87 7.04 -11.53
N ILE A 30 2.36 7.29 -12.74
CA ILE A 30 3.43 6.51 -13.38
C ILE A 30 4.71 7.33 -13.34
N PHE A 31 5.72 6.84 -12.63
CA PHE A 31 7.04 7.47 -12.53
C PHE A 31 8.00 6.96 -13.61
N LYS A 32 7.87 5.70 -14.01
CA LYS A 32 8.63 5.08 -15.09
C LYS A 32 7.74 4.10 -15.83
N ALA A 33 7.51 4.34 -17.12
CA ALA A 33 6.63 3.50 -17.95
C ALA A 33 7.34 2.27 -18.54
N SER A 34 8.67 2.22 -18.54
CA SER A 34 9.45 1.11 -19.10
C SER A 34 9.79 0.06 -18.03
N PRO A 35 9.87 -1.25 -18.37
CA PRO A 35 10.14 -2.32 -17.42
C PRO A 35 11.42 -2.13 -16.57
N PRO A 36 11.39 -2.45 -15.27
CA PRO A 36 10.17 -2.61 -14.48
C PRO A 36 9.42 -1.28 -14.38
N GLU A 37 8.09 -1.31 -14.60
CA GLU A 37 7.23 -0.13 -14.45
C GLU A 37 7.23 0.31 -12.98
N LEU A 38 7.37 1.62 -12.75
CA LEU A 38 7.23 2.21 -11.42
C LEU A 38 5.99 3.08 -11.41
N ALA A 39 4.97 2.64 -10.69
CA ALA A 39 3.70 3.35 -10.59
C ALA A 39 3.04 3.15 -9.22
N THR A 40 2.27 4.14 -8.77
CA THR A 40 1.48 4.11 -7.54
C THR A 40 0.04 4.47 -7.83
N VAL A 41 -0.90 3.86 -7.11
CA VAL A 41 -2.31 4.22 -7.10
C VAL A 41 -2.60 5.07 -5.87
N TRP A 42 -3.15 6.26 -6.09
CA TRP A 42 -3.61 7.15 -5.03
C TRP A 42 -5.13 7.08 -4.95
N ILE A 43 -5.67 6.89 -3.76
CA ILE A 43 -7.11 6.74 -3.51
C ILE A 43 -7.52 7.79 -2.48
N HIS A 44 -8.50 8.63 -2.83
CA HIS A 44 -9.14 9.53 -1.88
C HIS A 44 -10.39 8.87 -1.32
N ASN A 45 -10.40 8.62 -0.01
CA ASN A 45 -11.54 8.02 0.67
C ASN A 45 -11.56 8.38 2.15
N GLY A 46 -12.72 8.84 2.65
CA GLY A 46 -12.89 9.28 4.03
C GLY A 46 -12.09 10.54 4.36
N GLY A 47 -12.01 11.49 3.41
CA GLY A 47 -11.23 12.73 3.56
C GLY A 47 -9.71 12.56 3.61
N MET A 48 -9.18 11.38 3.28
CA MET A 48 -7.75 11.07 3.32
C MET A 48 -7.28 10.45 2.00
N TRP A 49 -5.99 10.64 1.73
CA TRP A 49 -5.29 10.03 0.60
C TRP A 49 -4.52 8.79 1.04
N TRP A 50 -4.75 7.70 0.34
CA TRP A 50 -4.14 6.38 0.54
C TRP A 50 -3.30 6.02 -0.68
N MET A 51 -2.13 5.41 -0.46
CA MET A 51 -1.25 5.00 -1.54
C MET A 51 -1.15 3.47 -1.58
N ILE A 52 -1.26 2.89 -2.77
CA ILE A 52 -1.09 1.46 -3.00
C ILE A 52 -0.14 1.26 -4.18
N GLU A 53 0.75 0.28 -4.08
CA GLU A 53 1.63 -0.13 -5.17
C GLU A 53 1.73 -1.66 -5.24
N GLY A 54 1.80 -2.18 -6.47
CA GLY A 54 2.27 -3.55 -6.71
C GLY A 54 3.80 -3.54 -6.76
N VAL A 55 4.44 -4.30 -5.87
CA VAL A 55 5.90 -4.41 -5.76
C VAL A 55 6.33 -5.78 -6.25
N TRP A 56 7.25 -5.75 -7.21
CA TRP A 56 7.84 -6.94 -7.78
C TRP A 56 9.02 -7.36 -6.91
N ARG A 57 9.03 -8.61 -6.44
CA ARG A 57 10.28 -9.21 -5.98
C ARG A 57 10.95 -9.89 -7.16
N ASN A 58 12.04 -9.30 -7.62
CA ASN A 58 13.08 -10.10 -8.24
C ASN A 58 13.75 -10.89 -7.11
N GLN A 59 13.29 -12.10 -6.84
CA GLN A 59 14.16 -13.03 -6.13
C GLN A 59 15.32 -13.33 -7.08
N ASN A 60 16.56 -13.08 -6.64
CA ASN A 60 17.76 -13.48 -7.35
C ASN A 60 17.77 -15.01 -7.44
N HIS A 61 17.14 -15.56 -8.47
CA HIS A 61 17.19 -16.99 -8.75
C HIS A 61 18.04 -17.20 -9.99
N GLU A 62 19.20 -17.83 -9.79
CA GLU A 62 20.01 -18.45 -10.83
C GLU A 62 19.33 -19.70 -11.43
N SER A 63 18.00 -19.77 -11.43
CA SER A 63 17.24 -20.92 -11.92
C SER A 63 16.14 -20.48 -12.87
N ASP A 64 16.09 -21.12 -14.05
CA ASP A 64 15.15 -20.94 -15.17
C ASP A 64 13.68 -21.28 -14.84
N GLN A 65 13.19 -20.91 -13.66
CA GLN A 65 11.78 -20.99 -13.29
C GLN A 65 11.31 -19.60 -12.82
N ASP A 66 10.73 -18.86 -13.76
CA ASP A 66 10.17 -17.51 -13.63
C ASP A 66 8.92 -17.46 -12.71
N GLU A 67 9.03 -17.83 -11.43
CA GLU A 67 8.01 -17.54 -10.42
C GLU A 67 8.34 -16.19 -9.75
N TYR A 68 7.77 -15.11 -10.30
CA TYR A 68 7.85 -13.79 -9.68
C TYR A 68 6.84 -13.69 -8.54
N GLU A 69 7.32 -13.61 -7.29
CA GLU A 69 6.47 -13.23 -6.15
C GLU A 69 6.10 -11.74 -6.25
N ILE A 70 4.82 -11.44 -6.14
CA ILE A 70 4.31 -10.07 -6.17
C ILE A 70 3.82 -9.70 -4.77
N ASP A 71 4.41 -8.67 -4.19
CA ASP A 71 3.94 -8.08 -2.94
C ASP A 71 3.00 -6.90 -3.27
N ILE A 72 1.87 -6.74 -2.57
CA ILE A 72 1.16 -5.45 -2.55
C ILE A 72 1.60 -4.67 -1.33
N GLN A 73 1.89 -3.39 -1.51
CA GLN A 73 2.07 -2.48 -0.39
C GLN A 73 0.93 -1.47 -0.30
N PHE A 74 0.30 -1.44 0.88
CA PHE A 74 -0.61 -0.37 1.30
C PHE A 74 0.15 0.61 2.17
N LYS A 75 0.02 1.90 1.87
CA LYS A 75 0.81 2.97 2.49
C LYS A 75 -0.09 4.11 2.94
N ALA A 76 0.23 4.63 4.12
CA ALA A 76 -0.36 5.84 4.68
C ALA A 76 0.75 6.72 5.26
N GLN A 77 0.64 8.03 5.07
CA GLN A 77 1.54 9.00 5.66
C GLN A 77 0.74 9.95 6.55
N ILE A 78 1.15 10.06 7.82
CA ILE A 78 0.53 10.95 8.80
C ILE A 78 1.59 11.91 9.33
N LEU A 79 1.26 13.19 9.42
CA LEU A 79 2.14 14.21 9.99
C LEU A 79 1.87 14.36 11.49
N PHE A 80 2.93 14.35 12.30
CA PHE A 80 2.84 14.52 13.75
C PHE A 80 3.62 15.76 14.20
N GLU A 81 3.00 16.54 15.08
CA GLU A 81 3.63 17.71 15.71
C GLU A 81 4.29 17.37 17.05
N ASP A 82 4.03 16.19 17.62
CA ASP A 82 4.64 15.77 18.87
C ASP A 82 4.99 14.27 18.91
N ARG A 83 6.00 13.95 19.73
CA ARG A 83 6.56 12.60 19.85
C ARG A 83 5.62 11.61 20.53
N ASN A 84 4.78 12.06 21.47
CA ASN A 84 3.94 11.17 22.26
C ASN A 84 2.78 10.64 21.43
N SER A 85 2.12 11.51 20.66
CA SER A 85 1.08 11.13 19.70
C SER A 85 1.63 10.17 18.65
N CYS A 86 2.81 10.46 18.09
CA CYS A 86 3.45 9.58 17.12
C CYS A 86 3.72 8.17 17.70
N LYS A 87 4.31 8.10 18.90
CA LYS A 87 4.55 6.81 19.60
C LYS A 87 3.25 6.07 19.90
N LEU A 88 2.21 6.76 20.32
CA LEU A 88 0.91 6.16 20.59
C LEU A 88 0.33 5.50 19.34
N VAL A 89 0.40 6.18 18.20
CA VAL A 89 -0.08 5.65 16.91
C VAL A 89 0.73 4.45 16.47
N ILE A 90 2.07 4.49 16.54
CA ILE A 90 2.93 3.35 16.24
C ILE A 90 2.54 2.12 17.08
N ASN A 91 2.36 2.30 18.38
CA ASN A 91 1.98 1.22 19.30
C ASN A 91 0.58 0.65 19.02
N ARG A 92 -0.35 1.47 18.52
CA ARG A 92 -1.69 1.02 18.13
C ARG A 92 -1.63 0.24 16.82
N ILE A 93 -0.94 0.76 15.81
CA ILE A 93 -0.75 0.09 14.52
C ILE A 93 -0.14 -1.30 14.69
N SER A 94 0.90 -1.43 15.51
CA SER A 94 1.56 -2.73 15.72
C SER A 94 0.65 -3.79 16.34
N LYS A 95 -0.45 -3.38 16.99
CA LYS A 95 -1.46 -4.28 17.56
C LYS A 95 -2.60 -4.57 16.59
N LEU A 96 -2.98 -3.59 15.77
CA LEU A 96 -4.12 -3.67 14.85
C LEU A 96 -3.76 -4.35 13.53
N LEU A 97 -2.49 -4.26 13.12
CA LEU A 97 -2.06 -4.71 11.81
C LEU A 97 -0.74 -5.48 11.90
N LEU A 98 -0.86 -6.81 11.91
CA LEU A 98 0.29 -7.69 11.99
C LEU A 98 1.20 -7.49 10.77
N GLY A 99 2.51 -7.42 11.01
CA GLY A 99 3.51 -7.23 9.95
C GLY A 99 3.59 -5.81 9.36
N ALA A 100 2.81 -4.85 9.86
CA ALA A 100 2.95 -3.45 9.47
C ALA A 100 4.30 -2.88 9.91
N LYS A 101 4.97 -2.18 9.00
CA LYS A 101 6.23 -1.46 9.25
C LYS A 101 5.93 0.03 9.38
N THR A 102 6.59 0.70 10.32
CA THR A 102 6.46 2.14 10.49
C THR A 102 7.82 2.81 10.40
N TYR A 103 7.88 3.93 9.69
CA TYR A 103 9.10 4.69 9.45
C TYR A 103 8.87 6.15 9.79
N LEU A 104 9.67 6.66 10.72
CA LEU A 104 9.68 8.06 11.10
C LEU A 104 10.64 8.80 10.16
N CYS A 105 10.10 9.62 9.28
CA CYS A 105 10.85 10.28 8.22
C CYS A 105 11.16 11.72 8.64
N GLY A 106 12.44 12.09 8.77
CA GLY A 106 12.86 13.45 9.11
C GLY A 106 13.31 13.65 10.57
N SER A 107 13.17 14.87 11.08
CA SER A 107 13.73 15.25 12.38
C SER A 107 13.03 14.55 13.55
N LYS A 108 13.81 14.07 14.53
CA LYS A 108 13.28 13.39 15.74
C LYS A 108 12.89 14.35 16.85
N ASP A 109 13.16 15.65 16.68
CA ASP A 109 12.90 16.69 17.68
C ASP A 109 11.50 17.31 17.58
N PHE A 110 10.73 17.00 16.52
CA PHE A 110 9.38 17.53 16.29
C PHE A 110 9.31 19.07 16.25
N SER A 111 10.42 19.74 15.92
CA SER A 111 10.42 21.20 15.69
C SER A 111 9.57 21.64 14.49
N ARG A 112 9.17 20.68 13.64
CA ARG A 112 8.24 20.80 12.51
C ARG A 112 7.43 19.49 12.43
N PRO A 113 6.27 19.48 11.74
CA PRO A 113 5.53 18.24 11.53
C PRO A 113 6.39 17.13 10.93
N VAL A 114 6.42 15.98 11.59
CA VAL A 114 7.25 14.84 11.23
C VAL A 114 6.38 13.77 10.58
N PRO A 115 6.65 13.36 9.33
CA PRO A 115 5.93 12.29 8.67
C PRO A 115 6.23 10.92 9.29
N LEU A 116 5.18 10.21 9.66
CA LEU A 116 5.18 8.78 9.93
C LEU A 116 4.62 8.05 8.70
N LEU A 117 5.45 7.24 8.06
CA LEU A 117 5.04 6.35 6.99
C LEU A 117 4.67 4.98 7.59
N ILE A 118 3.46 4.53 7.34
CA ILE A 118 2.97 3.19 7.69
C ILE A 118 2.89 2.39 6.40
N ILE A 119 3.52 1.21 6.38
CA ILE A 119 3.51 0.29 5.24
C ILE A 119 2.99 -1.05 5.72
N HIS A 120 1.98 -1.57 5.04
CA HIS A 120 1.52 -2.95 5.21
C HIS A 120 1.72 -3.69 3.89
N THR A 121 2.46 -4.80 3.96
CA THR A 121 2.80 -5.61 2.80
C THR A 121 2.04 -6.91 2.87
N ILE A 122 1.37 -7.26 1.77
CA ILE A 122 0.68 -8.53 1.61
C ILE A 122 1.43 -9.31 0.54
N PRO A 123 2.10 -10.41 0.91
CA PRO A 123 2.73 -11.26 -0.08
C PRO A 123 1.64 -11.99 -0.86
N LEU A 124 1.71 -11.90 -2.18
CA LEU A 124 0.87 -12.71 -3.07
C LEU A 124 1.76 -13.74 -3.73
N ILE A 125 1.40 -15.00 -3.50
CA ILE A 125 1.99 -16.14 -4.19
C ILE A 125 1.42 -16.13 -5.60
N SER A 126 2.26 -16.41 -6.58
CA SER A 126 1.91 -16.51 -7.99
C SER A 126 1.05 -17.75 -8.25
N ASP A 127 -0.22 -17.68 -7.92
CA ASP A 127 -1.19 -18.58 -8.54
C ASP A 127 -2.54 -17.88 -8.66
N ASP A 128 -2.94 -17.76 -9.92
CA ASP A 128 -4.13 -17.20 -10.58
C ASP A 128 -5.23 -16.46 -9.81
N GLU A 129 -5.72 -15.41 -10.48
CA GLU A 129 -6.86 -14.55 -10.09
C GLU A 129 -6.80 -13.97 -8.68
N ILE A 130 -5.89 -13.01 -8.46
CA ILE A 130 -6.02 -12.09 -7.32
C ILE A 130 -7.39 -11.41 -7.41
N GLU A 131 -8.31 -11.90 -6.58
CA GLU A 131 -9.69 -11.47 -6.56
C GLU A 131 -9.75 -9.98 -6.19
N GLU A 132 -10.51 -9.22 -6.96
CA GLU A 132 -10.85 -7.83 -6.66
C GLU A 132 -11.28 -7.66 -5.20
N GLN A 133 -12.05 -8.62 -4.68
CA GLN A 133 -12.50 -8.66 -3.29
C GLN A 133 -11.36 -8.72 -2.28
N LEU A 134 -10.28 -9.45 -2.56
CA LEU A 134 -9.11 -9.52 -1.70
C LEU A 134 -8.46 -8.12 -1.58
N ILE A 135 -8.23 -7.44 -2.71
CA ILE A 135 -7.65 -6.09 -2.72
C ILE A 135 -8.52 -5.11 -1.92
N MET A 136 -9.83 -5.16 -2.15
CA MET A 136 -10.79 -4.29 -1.48
C MET A 136 -10.84 -4.55 0.03
N ASN A 137 -10.91 -5.81 0.44
CA ASN A 137 -10.93 -6.19 1.85
C ASN A 137 -9.65 -5.74 2.56
N GLN A 138 -8.50 -5.95 1.93
CA GLN A 138 -7.20 -5.56 2.49
C GLN A 138 -7.04 -4.05 2.59
N PHE A 139 -7.53 -3.30 1.59
CA PHE A 139 -7.60 -1.85 1.67
C PHE A 139 -8.45 -1.38 2.85
N TYR A 140 -9.64 -1.94 3.05
CA TYR A 140 -10.51 -1.56 4.16
C TYR A 140 -9.93 -1.95 5.52
N GLN A 141 -9.29 -3.12 5.64
CA GLN A 141 -8.59 -3.53 6.85
C GLN A 141 -7.45 -2.57 7.19
N PHE A 142 -6.60 -2.24 6.20
CA PHE A 142 -5.52 -1.27 6.35
C PHE A 142 -6.05 0.11 6.77
N LYS A 143 -7.03 0.64 6.01
CA LYS A 143 -7.68 1.92 6.29
C LYS A 143 -8.25 1.93 7.71
N SER A 144 -9.02 0.91 8.08
CA SER A 144 -9.66 0.83 9.41
C SER A 144 -8.63 0.85 10.53
N ALA A 145 -7.56 0.04 10.41
CA ALA A 145 -6.48 0.01 11.40
C ALA A 145 -5.79 1.38 11.55
N VAL A 146 -5.47 2.03 10.43
CA VAL A 146 -4.85 3.37 10.44
C VAL A 146 -5.81 4.40 11.05
N CYS A 147 -7.06 4.42 10.60
CA CYS A 147 -8.08 5.33 11.11
C CYS A 147 -8.28 5.20 12.63
N HIS A 148 -8.44 3.97 13.10
CA HIS A 148 -8.59 3.66 14.52
C HIS A 148 -7.35 4.07 15.33
N SER A 149 -6.15 3.91 14.76
CA SER A 149 -4.91 4.28 15.44
C SER A 149 -4.81 5.78 15.73
N ILE A 150 -5.26 6.62 14.79
CA ILE A 150 -5.24 8.09 14.89
C ILE A 150 -6.52 8.69 15.48
N GLY A 151 -7.53 7.87 15.76
CA GLY A 151 -8.80 8.32 16.34
C GLY A 151 -9.72 9.05 15.35
N CYS A 152 -9.51 8.88 14.04
CA CYS A 152 -10.53 9.28 13.07
C CYS A 152 -11.50 8.10 12.93
N GLU A 153 -12.67 8.18 13.55
CA GLU A 153 -13.75 7.25 13.24
C GLU A 153 -14.08 7.40 11.76
N ALA A 154 -14.01 6.31 11.00
CA ALA A 154 -14.27 6.34 9.56
C ALA A 154 -15.69 6.86 9.35
N LYS A 155 -15.85 8.10 8.88
CA LYS A 155 -17.10 8.51 8.28
C LYS A 155 -17.32 7.58 7.09
N GLN A 156 -18.35 6.73 7.17
CA GLN A 156 -18.82 5.98 6.01
C GLN A 156 -19.25 7.01 4.98
N GLU A 157 -18.53 7.06 3.87
CA GLU A 157 -19.00 7.78 2.69
C GLU A 157 -19.94 6.81 1.96
N ASN A 158 -21.22 7.18 1.89
CA ASN A 158 -22.26 6.48 1.11
C ASN A 158 -21.96 6.57 -0.38
#